data_AF-A0A662Q7I2-F1
#
_entry.id   AF-A0A662Q7I2-F1
#
_cell.length_a   1.000
_cell.length_b   1.000
_cell.length_c   1.000
_cell.angle_alpha   90.00
_cell.angle_beta   90.00
_cell.angle_gamma   90.00
#
_symmetry.space_group_name_H-M   'P 1'
#
loop_
_entity.id
_entity.type
_entity.pdbx_description
1 polymer ?
#
loop_
_entity_poly.entity_id
_entity_poly.type
_entity_poly.pdbx_seq_one_letter_code
_entity_poly.pdbx_strand_id
1 'polypeptide(L)'
;MSRKIGLIFLISLLLLSTVAVASTAFIAPVSAAGKSAWLKIVTSAWKGTSCGIYDGISTGFANDAPGVNTPMCPGGSGFADRFNVTGQEAFVEVYGIKPNFELFQKQGTFEPNATGFVKISWTVDDTWGLLIEVKAKGYYGEKIGEGDPFSGIIIYALLIPPRNMPSDAAEKVANMTGLFGPWDAGTVTSIGNVTVNDDGIIDYHGGLVGGVAGAGAFDFNLSRAGLGSGPFDVLNGTSVDLDSFATIFGNETAEGHPVNAWVARAAKMFKVFHVHSWYSTKDNLSFAQVKIYDLDHTDPTSEASLIQACVTAEDGQCRYTREIYPPKEGQTDGKFQDNKLVPIPLQIFNLENHTVYHGGIVAPEIDGGAIGAPKLNATVRVWWETVIVNQTIYYGYEYNGTGTWSKVPGMAKRRPDFRGPLSMAMNNTITVSTAGNDFTIDPEAVDPAAPVDFAPKSFDGVFDFD
;
A
#
# COMPACT_ATOMS: atom_id res chain seq x y z
N MET A 1 18.48 28.34 42.03
CA MET A 1 17.78 27.04 41.90
C MET A 1 18.76 25.91 42.14
N SER A 2 18.52 25.06 43.14
CA SER A 2 19.42 23.96 43.51
C SER A 2 19.46 22.90 42.41
N ARG A 3 20.66 22.43 42.02
CA ARG A 3 20.87 21.35 41.04
C ARG A 3 20.06 20.07 41.34
N LYS A 4 19.68 19.86 42.61
CA LYS A 4 18.83 18.73 43.03
C LYS A 4 17.36 18.88 42.60
N ILE A 5 16.84 20.10 42.51
CA ILE A 5 15.45 20.36 42.10
C ILE A 5 15.30 20.19 40.58
N GLY A 6 16.30 20.63 39.80
CA GLY A 6 16.31 20.45 38.35
C GLY A 6 16.40 18.98 37.90
N LEU A 7 17.18 18.16 38.61
CA LEU A 7 17.30 16.73 38.32
C LEU A 7 16.00 15.96 38.60
N ILE A 8 15.30 16.30 39.70
CA ILE A 8 14.01 15.69 40.04
C ILE A 8 12.95 16.09 39.02
N PHE A 9 12.93 17.35 38.58
CA PHE A 9 12.00 17.80 37.53
C PHE A 9 12.26 17.09 36.20
N LEU A 10 13.53 16.90 35.81
CA LEU A 10 13.89 16.23 34.56
C LEU A 10 13.55 14.73 34.58
N ILE A 11 13.83 14.05 35.70
CA ILE A 11 13.49 12.63 35.88
C ILE A 11 11.96 12.44 35.91
N SER A 12 11.22 13.33 36.57
CA SER A 12 9.76 13.30 36.55
C SER A 12 9.20 13.58 35.14
N LEU A 13 9.78 14.50 34.38
CA LEU A 13 9.35 14.76 33.00
C LEU A 13 9.65 13.57 32.07
N LEU A 14 10.81 12.91 32.23
CA LEU A 14 11.13 11.70 31.49
C LEU A 14 10.20 10.54 31.86
N LEU A 15 9.92 10.33 33.15
CA LEU A 15 8.99 9.30 33.61
C LEU A 15 7.56 9.55 33.13
N LEU A 16 7.09 10.80 33.16
CA LEU A 16 5.79 11.19 32.60
C LEU A 16 5.75 11.02 31.08
N SER A 17 6.85 11.28 30.35
CA SER A 17 6.92 11.03 28.90
C SER A 17 6.92 9.54 28.55
N THR A 18 7.57 8.69 29.35
CA THR A 18 7.55 7.24 29.15
C THR A 18 6.21 6.60 29.55
N VAL A 19 5.51 7.18 30.54
CA VAL A 19 4.16 6.74 30.92
C VAL A 19 3.12 7.24 29.92
N ALA A 20 3.30 8.42 29.32
CA ALA A 20 2.41 8.93 28.26
C ALA A 20 2.48 8.09 26.98
N VAL A 21 3.61 7.43 26.69
CA VAL A 21 3.74 6.48 25.57
C VAL A 21 3.25 5.07 25.95
N ALA A 22 3.23 4.72 27.24
CA ALA A 22 2.81 3.40 27.72
C ALA A 22 1.33 3.32 28.15
N SER A 23 0.61 4.45 28.22
CA SER A 23 -0.81 4.50 28.58
C SER A 23 -1.70 4.72 27.37
N THR A 24 -1.54 3.93 26.31
CA THR A 24 -2.72 3.57 25.51
C THR A 24 -3.55 2.66 26.41
N ALA A 25 -4.51 3.26 27.12
CA ALA A 25 -5.49 2.51 27.88
C ALA A 25 -6.01 1.38 26.97
N PHE A 26 -5.80 0.14 27.40
CA PHE A 26 -6.50 -1.02 26.87
C PHE A 26 -8.00 -0.75 27.08
N ILE A 27 -8.64 -0.13 26.10
CA ILE A 27 -10.08 -0.15 25.96
C ILE A 27 -10.36 -1.56 25.46
N ALA A 28 -10.57 -2.50 26.38
CA ALA A 28 -11.25 -3.73 26.03
C ALA A 28 -12.64 -3.31 25.50
N PRO A 29 -12.99 -3.60 24.24
CA PRO A 29 -14.31 -3.27 23.75
C PRO A 29 -15.34 -4.05 24.58
N VAL A 30 -16.27 -3.30 25.17
CA VAL A 30 -17.47 -3.85 25.78
C VAL A 30 -18.18 -4.64 24.68
N SER A 31 -18.26 -5.96 24.87
CA SER A 31 -18.96 -6.91 24.00
C SER A 31 -20.43 -6.53 23.84
N ALA A 32 -20.73 -5.72 22.84
CA ALA A 32 -21.92 -5.91 22.03
C ALA A 32 -21.60 -7.00 20.99
N ALA A 33 -22.59 -7.81 20.58
CA ALA A 33 -22.41 -8.86 19.59
C ALA A 33 -22.10 -8.26 18.19
N GLY A 34 -20.85 -7.85 17.99
CA GLY A 34 -20.33 -7.34 16.73
C GLY A 34 -19.59 -8.42 15.94
N LYS A 35 -19.41 -8.17 14.65
CA LYS A 35 -18.64 -9.02 13.74
C LYS A 35 -17.20 -8.50 13.66
N SER A 36 -16.27 -9.39 13.32
CA SER A 36 -14.87 -9.04 13.14
C SER A 36 -14.24 -9.79 11.98
N ALA A 37 -13.19 -9.19 11.42
CA ALA A 37 -12.35 -9.81 10.42
C ALA A 37 -10.88 -9.42 10.65
N TRP A 38 -9.98 -10.29 10.25
CA TRP A 38 -8.56 -10.02 10.20
C TRP A 38 -8.18 -9.51 8.81
N LEU A 39 -7.40 -8.43 8.80
CA LEU A 39 -6.72 -7.96 7.59
C LEU A 39 -5.21 -8.18 7.75
N LYS A 40 -4.56 -8.47 6.63
CA LYS A 40 -3.11 -8.50 6.47
C LYS A 40 -2.72 -7.40 5.50
N ILE A 41 -2.12 -6.33 6.00
CA ILE A 41 -1.79 -5.15 5.21
C ILE A 41 -0.37 -5.28 4.64
N VAL A 42 -0.29 -5.35 3.32
CA VAL A 42 0.93 -5.64 2.57
C VAL A 42 1.12 -4.62 1.44
N THR A 43 2.12 -4.82 0.60
CA THR A 43 2.41 -3.96 -0.55
C THR A 43 2.38 -4.77 -1.84
N SER A 44 2.41 -4.09 -2.98
CA SER A 44 2.49 -4.73 -4.30
C SER A 44 3.70 -5.64 -4.52
N ALA A 45 4.79 -5.43 -3.76
CA ALA A 45 5.97 -6.28 -3.82
C ALA A 45 5.85 -7.57 -3.00
N TRP A 46 4.85 -7.67 -2.11
CA TRP A 46 4.70 -8.79 -1.18
C TRP A 46 4.62 -10.14 -1.92
N LYS A 47 5.45 -11.10 -1.49
CA LYS A 47 5.47 -12.46 -2.04
C LYS A 47 4.82 -13.42 -1.06
N GLY A 48 3.53 -13.20 -0.83
CA GLY A 48 2.74 -13.98 0.11
C GLY A 48 2.61 -15.43 -0.27
N THR A 49 2.46 -16.29 0.73
CA THR A 49 2.11 -17.70 0.58
C THR A 49 1.03 -18.09 1.58
N SER A 50 0.41 -19.23 1.33
CA SER A 50 -0.55 -19.81 2.26
C SER A 50 0.12 -20.22 3.56
N CYS A 51 -0.56 -20.06 4.69
CA CYS A 51 0.00 -20.42 5.99
C CYS A 51 -0.11 -21.92 6.30
N GLY A 52 -0.89 -22.69 5.52
CA GLY A 52 -1.10 -24.11 5.77
C GLY A 52 -2.02 -24.39 6.97
N ILE A 53 -2.79 -23.40 7.43
CA ILE A 53 -3.65 -23.51 8.60
C ILE A 53 -5.05 -23.84 8.13
N TYR A 54 -5.69 -24.87 8.67
CA TYR A 54 -7.08 -25.15 8.35
C TYR A 54 -8.00 -24.15 9.06
N ASP A 55 -8.79 -23.40 8.29
CA ASP A 55 -9.69 -22.35 8.79
C ASP A 55 -11.14 -22.81 9.01
N GLY A 56 -11.42 -24.09 8.77
CA GLY A 56 -12.76 -24.67 8.86
C GLY A 56 -13.62 -24.40 7.63
N ILE A 57 -13.09 -23.72 6.62
CA ILE A 57 -13.79 -23.29 5.41
C ILE A 57 -13.01 -23.85 4.20
N SER A 58 -13.70 -24.02 3.07
CA SER A 58 -13.08 -24.55 1.85
C SER A 58 -13.72 -23.98 0.58
N THR A 59 -14.40 -22.83 0.70
CA THR A 59 -15.13 -22.17 -0.39
C THR A 59 -15.21 -20.64 -0.20
N GLY A 60 -14.26 -20.03 0.52
CA GLY A 60 -14.25 -18.59 0.82
C GLY A 60 -13.70 -17.72 -0.30
N PHE A 61 -12.82 -18.26 -1.15
CA PHE A 61 -12.18 -17.57 -2.27
C PHE A 61 -11.81 -18.57 -3.37
N ALA A 62 -11.30 -18.09 -4.52
CA ALA A 62 -10.94 -18.97 -5.62
C ALA A 62 -9.80 -19.92 -5.23
N ASN A 63 -9.95 -21.21 -5.54
CA ASN A 63 -9.02 -22.29 -5.17
C ASN A 63 -8.85 -22.50 -3.65
N ASP A 64 -9.79 -22.02 -2.85
CA ASP A 64 -9.85 -22.34 -1.42
C ASP A 64 -10.07 -23.86 -1.21
N ALA A 65 -9.39 -24.42 -0.22
CA ALA A 65 -9.38 -25.84 0.09
C ALA A 65 -8.89 -26.05 1.54
N PRO A 66 -9.11 -27.23 2.15
CA PRO A 66 -8.63 -27.48 3.50
C PRO A 66 -7.12 -27.23 3.66
N GLY A 67 -6.76 -26.28 4.53
CA GLY A 67 -5.37 -25.88 4.79
C GLY A 67 -4.81 -24.87 3.79
N VAL A 68 -5.63 -24.34 2.88
CA VAL A 68 -5.29 -23.26 1.98
C VAL A 68 -5.90 -21.96 2.52
N ASN A 69 -5.06 -21.10 3.08
CA ASN A 69 -5.42 -19.72 3.41
C ASN A 69 -5.08 -18.77 2.27
N THR A 70 -5.55 -17.53 2.38
CA THR A 70 -5.04 -16.41 1.57
C THR A 70 -3.51 -16.29 1.72
N PRO A 71 -2.82 -15.60 0.79
CA PRO A 71 -1.36 -15.45 0.82
C PRO A 71 -0.87 -14.48 1.92
N MET A 72 -1.33 -14.66 3.17
CA MET A 72 -1.07 -13.77 4.31
C MET A 72 0.28 -14.05 5.01
N CYS A 73 0.90 -15.20 4.76
CA CYS A 73 2.21 -15.55 5.33
C CYS A 73 3.37 -15.06 4.44
N PRO A 74 4.48 -14.59 5.03
CA PRO A 74 5.61 -14.07 4.27
C PRO A 74 6.33 -15.18 3.49
N GLY A 75 6.34 -15.04 2.16
CA GLY A 75 7.29 -15.74 1.28
C GLY A 75 8.43 -14.82 0.83
N GLY A 76 9.09 -15.17 -0.27
CA GLY A 76 10.23 -14.41 -0.82
C GLY A 76 11.43 -14.28 0.13
N SER A 77 12.39 -13.42 -0.20
CA SER A 77 13.58 -13.20 0.65
C SER A 77 14.06 -11.75 0.70
N GLY A 78 13.60 -10.90 -0.22
CA GLY A 78 13.92 -9.47 -0.24
C GLY A 78 13.16 -8.67 0.82
N PHE A 79 13.64 -7.46 1.10
CA PHE A 79 12.98 -6.53 2.01
C PHE A 79 11.56 -6.20 1.57
N ALA A 80 11.39 -5.84 0.29
CA ALA A 80 10.09 -5.48 -0.27
C ALA A 80 9.13 -6.69 -0.32
N ASP A 81 9.65 -7.89 -0.65
CA ASP A 81 8.89 -9.14 -0.70
C ASP A 81 8.20 -9.48 0.63
N ARG A 82 8.76 -9.02 1.75
CA ARG A 82 8.33 -9.32 3.12
C ARG A 82 7.86 -8.09 3.88
N PHE A 83 7.74 -6.94 3.21
CA PHE A 83 7.36 -5.69 3.85
C PHE A 83 5.89 -5.73 4.31
N ASN A 84 5.67 -5.43 5.59
CA ASN A 84 4.34 -5.32 6.19
C ASN A 84 4.06 -3.86 6.51
N VAL A 85 2.83 -3.40 6.28
CA VAL A 85 2.41 -2.06 6.72
C VAL A 85 1.90 -2.17 8.16
N THR A 86 2.53 -1.43 9.06
CA THR A 86 2.33 -1.54 10.51
C THR A 86 1.62 -0.31 11.10
N GLY A 87 1.25 -0.38 12.37
CA GLY A 87 0.60 0.71 13.12
C GLY A 87 1.47 1.96 13.31
N GLN A 88 2.76 1.91 12.97
CA GLN A 88 3.56 3.14 12.89
C GLN A 88 3.20 3.92 11.64
N GLU A 89 3.03 3.25 10.49
CA GLU A 89 2.88 3.89 9.18
C GLU A 89 1.42 4.06 8.73
N ALA A 90 0.49 3.34 9.33
CA ALA A 90 -0.91 3.37 8.93
C ALA A 90 -1.86 3.06 10.09
N PHE A 91 -3.14 3.39 9.89
CA PHE A 91 -4.26 2.97 10.72
C PHE A 91 -5.42 2.53 9.81
N VAL A 92 -6.38 1.80 10.37
CA VAL A 92 -7.56 1.33 9.63
C VAL A 92 -8.81 1.98 10.19
N GLU A 93 -9.64 2.54 9.32
CA GLU A 93 -11.00 2.98 9.66
C GLU A 93 -12.01 2.09 8.97
N VAL A 94 -13.08 1.76 9.71
CA VAL A 94 -14.18 0.96 9.18
C VAL A 94 -15.44 1.80 9.24
N TYR A 95 -16.13 1.89 8.11
CA TYR A 95 -17.38 2.62 7.96
C TYR A 95 -18.48 1.66 7.52
N GLY A 96 -19.58 1.61 8.26
CA GLY A 96 -20.81 0.97 7.84
C GLY A 96 -21.55 1.84 6.85
N ILE A 97 -21.98 1.27 5.73
CA ILE A 97 -22.66 1.97 4.65
C ILE A 97 -24.13 1.58 4.68
N LYS A 98 -25.04 2.55 4.82
CA LYS A 98 -26.48 2.25 4.73
C LYS A 98 -26.85 1.74 3.32
N PRO A 99 -27.91 0.92 3.19
CA PRO A 99 -28.38 0.45 1.89
C PRO A 99 -28.67 1.54 0.86
N ASN A 100 -29.08 2.73 1.29
CA ASN A 100 -29.33 3.88 0.42
C ASN A 100 -28.07 4.70 0.06
N PHE A 101 -26.91 4.30 0.59
CA PHE A 101 -25.61 4.96 0.36
C PHE A 101 -25.58 6.45 0.77
N GLU A 102 -26.46 6.87 1.68
CA GLU A 102 -26.53 8.25 2.16
C GLU A 102 -25.68 8.50 3.42
N LEU A 103 -25.25 7.44 4.09
CA LEU A 103 -24.53 7.54 5.36
C LEU A 103 -23.38 6.53 5.44
N PHE A 104 -22.20 7.07 5.74
CA PHE A 104 -21.02 6.33 6.19
C PHE A 104 -20.91 6.48 7.70
N GLN A 105 -21.28 5.43 8.44
CA GLN A 105 -21.21 5.42 9.90
C GLN A 105 -19.89 4.80 10.36
N LYS A 106 -19.00 5.59 10.94
CA LYS A 106 -17.76 5.08 11.54
C LYS A 106 -18.06 4.00 12.60
N GLN A 107 -17.48 2.81 12.40
CA GLN A 107 -17.58 1.64 13.27
C GLN A 107 -16.40 1.55 14.23
N GLY A 108 -15.23 2.03 13.82
CA GLY A 108 -14.04 2.03 14.66
C GLY A 108 -12.80 2.49 13.93
N THR A 109 -11.75 2.71 14.71
CA THR A 109 -10.38 2.92 14.25
C THR A 109 -9.49 1.87 14.89
N PHE A 110 -8.70 1.18 14.07
CA PHE A 110 -7.89 0.03 14.46
C PHE A 110 -6.44 0.23 14.02
N GLU A 111 -5.52 -0.44 14.69
CA GLU A 111 -4.08 -0.29 14.47
C GLU A 111 -3.47 -1.63 14.06
N PRO A 112 -2.78 -1.72 12.92
CA PRO A 112 -2.02 -2.91 12.56
C PRO A 112 -0.88 -3.14 13.54
N ASN A 113 -0.64 -4.41 13.88
CA ASN A 113 0.50 -4.79 14.71
C ASN A 113 1.81 -4.74 13.90
N ALA A 114 2.93 -5.11 14.55
CA ALA A 114 4.25 -5.12 13.91
C ALA A 114 4.40 -6.13 12.75
N THR A 115 3.48 -7.09 12.62
CA THR A 115 3.42 -8.02 11.50
C THR A 115 2.42 -7.59 10.42
N GLY A 116 1.82 -6.41 10.54
CA GLY A 116 0.83 -5.88 9.59
C GLY A 116 -0.53 -6.56 9.65
N PHE A 117 -0.82 -7.31 10.71
CA PHE A 117 -2.17 -7.84 10.96
C PHE A 117 -2.99 -6.87 11.82
N VAL A 118 -4.26 -6.74 11.50
CA VAL A 118 -5.23 -5.96 12.27
C VAL A 118 -6.55 -6.71 12.37
N LYS A 119 -7.13 -6.78 13.56
CA LYS A 119 -8.50 -7.28 13.76
C LYS A 119 -9.44 -6.09 13.77
N ILE A 120 -10.26 -5.98 12.74
CA ILE A 120 -11.30 -4.96 12.65
C ILE A 120 -12.62 -5.50 13.18
N SER A 121 -13.52 -4.61 13.60
CA SER A 121 -14.85 -4.98 14.06
C SER A 121 -15.92 -3.95 13.71
N TRP A 122 -17.16 -4.40 13.61
CA TRP A 122 -18.34 -3.56 13.34
C TRP A 122 -19.58 -4.11 14.02
N THR A 123 -20.63 -3.27 14.11
CA THR A 123 -21.90 -3.62 14.76
C THR A 123 -23.12 -3.38 13.88
N VAL A 124 -22.93 -2.95 12.63
CA VAL A 124 -24.04 -2.79 11.67
C VAL A 124 -24.59 -4.14 11.22
N ASP A 125 -25.87 -4.14 10.84
CA ASP A 125 -26.58 -5.33 10.34
C ASP A 125 -26.04 -5.78 8.98
N ASP A 126 -26.26 -7.05 8.62
CA ASP A 126 -25.77 -7.67 7.38
C ASP A 126 -26.36 -7.11 6.08
N THR A 127 -27.42 -6.31 6.20
CA THR A 127 -27.98 -5.59 5.05
C THR A 127 -27.16 -4.37 4.66
N TRP A 128 -26.34 -3.85 5.58
CA TRP A 128 -25.43 -2.74 5.33
C TRP A 128 -24.19 -3.20 4.57
N GLY A 129 -23.48 -2.24 3.99
CA GLY A 129 -22.14 -2.45 3.42
C GLY A 129 -21.05 -2.05 4.40
N LEU A 130 -19.80 -2.32 4.02
CA LEU A 130 -18.61 -1.80 4.68
C LEU A 130 -17.70 -1.09 3.67
N LEU A 131 -17.16 0.04 4.10
CA LEU A 131 -15.96 0.65 3.51
C LEU A 131 -14.86 0.55 4.56
N ILE A 132 -13.83 -0.23 4.25
CA ILE A 132 -12.66 -0.41 5.11
C ILE A 132 -11.52 0.34 4.44
N GLU A 133 -10.94 1.32 5.12
CA GLU A 133 -9.87 2.17 4.61
C GLU A 133 -8.62 2.00 5.44
N VAL A 134 -7.48 1.77 4.78
CA VAL A 134 -6.17 1.93 5.42
C VAL A 134 -5.65 3.31 5.04
N LYS A 135 -5.37 4.12 6.05
CA LYS A 135 -4.88 5.50 5.90
C LYS A 135 -3.46 5.61 6.42
N ALA A 136 -2.65 6.42 5.74
CA ALA A 136 -1.27 6.65 6.13
C ALA A 136 -1.17 7.52 7.38
N LYS A 137 -0.07 7.35 8.11
CA LYS A 137 0.34 8.24 9.19
C LYS A 137 1.51 9.12 8.75
N GLY A 138 1.61 10.27 9.40
CA GLY A 138 2.82 11.06 9.43
C GLY A 138 4.00 10.25 9.98
N TYR A 139 5.21 10.77 9.82
CA TYR A 139 6.44 10.11 10.19
C TYR A 139 6.53 9.86 11.70
N TYR A 140 5.91 10.72 12.51
CA TYR A 140 5.87 10.57 13.97
C TYR A 140 4.59 9.89 14.47
N GLY A 141 3.73 9.40 13.57
CA GLY A 141 2.55 8.59 13.90
C GLY A 141 1.24 9.36 13.92
N GLU A 142 1.22 10.61 13.48
CA GLU A 142 0.01 11.42 13.32
C GLU A 142 -0.94 10.76 12.33
N LYS A 143 -2.20 10.57 12.70
CA LYS A 143 -3.20 10.00 11.79
C LYS A 143 -3.68 11.06 10.80
N ILE A 144 -3.33 10.88 9.53
CA ILE A 144 -3.70 11.82 8.47
C ILE A 144 -5.12 11.50 7.99
N GLY A 145 -6.06 12.45 8.15
CA GLY A 145 -7.44 12.31 7.70
C GLY A 145 -8.35 11.43 8.57
N GLU A 146 -8.00 11.23 9.85
CA GLU A 146 -8.84 10.44 10.77
C GLU A 146 -10.25 11.03 10.91
N GLY A 147 -11.25 10.15 10.85
CA GLY A 147 -12.64 10.48 11.19
C GLY A 147 -13.53 10.79 9.99
N ASP A 148 -12.97 11.01 8.80
CA ASP A 148 -13.72 11.28 7.57
C ASP A 148 -13.28 10.28 6.49
N PRO A 149 -14.19 9.47 5.92
CA PRO A 149 -13.84 8.43 4.95
C PRO A 149 -13.01 8.97 3.78
N PHE A 150 -13.37 10.12 3.22
CA PHE A 150 -12.70 10.66 2.04
C PHE A 150 -11.71 11.78 2.39
N SER A 151 -10.95 11.58 3.47
CA SER A 151 -9.90 12.50 3.90
C SER A 151 -8.57 11.79 4.18
N GLY A 152 -7.48 12.54 4.04
CA GLY A 152 -6.12 12.07 4.25
C GLY A 152 -5.57 11.21 3.13
N ILE A 153 -4.46 10.52 3.38
CA ILE A 153 -3.81 9.67 2.37
C ILE A 153 -4.36 8.24 2.53
N ILE A 154 -5.32 7.87 1.70
CA ILE A 154 -5.92 6.52 1.68
C ILE A 154 -5.03 5.64 0.82
N ILE A 155 -4.41 4.64 1.43
CA ILE A 155 -3.45 3.75 0.76
C ILE A 155 -4.05 2.39 0.40
N TYR A 156 -5.20 2.04 0.99
CA TYR A 156 -5.97 0.87 0.61
C TYR A 156 -7.44 1.11 0.91
N ALA A 157 -8.34 0.55 0.12
CA ALA A 157 -9.73 0.40 0.51
C ALA A 157 -10.37 -0.92 0.03
N LEU A 158 -11.19 -1.51 0.90
CA LEU A 158 -12.09 -2.62 0.58
C LEU A 158 -13.52 -2.12 0.67
N LEU A 159 -14.26 -2.26 -0.44
CA LEU A 159 -15.69 -2.03 -0.49
C LEU A 159 -16.43 -3.38 -0.47
N ILE A 160 -17.27 -3.57 0.55
CA ILE A 160 -18.32 -4.59 0.56
C ILE A 160 -19.65 -3.85 0.41
N PRO A 161 -20.27 -3.81 -0.79
CA PRO A 161 -21.47 -3.02 -1.01
C PRO A 161 -22.66 -3.50 -0.15
N PRO A 162 -23.58 -2.61 0.24
CA PRO A 162 -24.83 -3.01 0.90
C PRO A 162 -25.66 -3.99 0.08
N ARG A 163 -26.44 -4.83 0.76
CA ARG A 163 -27.38 -5.76 0.10
C ARG A 163 -28.65 -5.02 -0.32
N ASN A 164 -29.22 -5.42 -1.46
CA ASN A 164 -30.49 -4.88 -1.98
C ASN A 164 -30.50 -3.34 -2.13
N MET A 165 -29.41 -2.77 -2.65
CA MET A 165 -29.34 -1.33 -2.91
C MET A 165 -30.43 -0.87 -3.89
N PRO A 166 -31.07 0.29 -3.64
CA PRO A 166 -31.86 0.96 -4.67
C PRO A 166 -30.96 1.44 -5.83
N SER A 167 -31.56 1.77 -6.97
CA SER A 167 -30.82 2.07 -8.21
C SER A 167 -29.88 3.28 -8.08
N ASP A 168 -30.28 4.29 -7.33
CA ASP A 168 -29.48 5.50 -7.06
C ASP A 168 -28.25 5.20 -6.18
N ALA A 169 -28.39 4.32 -5.19
CA ALA A 169 -27.27 3.84 -4.38
C ALA A 169 -26.28 3.02 -5.23
N ALA A 170 -26.79 2.17 -6.13
CA ALA A 170 -25.97 1.38 -7.03
C ALA A 170 -25.18 2.26 -8.02
N GLU A 171 -25.77 3.36 -8.50
CA GLU A 171 -25.09 4.36 -9.34
C GLU A 171 -23.95 5.06 -8.58
N LYS A 172 -24.16 5.43 -7.32
CA LYS A 172 -23.09 6.03 -6.49
C LYS A 172 -21.91 5.08 -6.30
N VAL A 173 -22.16 3.78 -6.10
CA VAL A 173 -21.10 2.77 -6.03
C VAL A 173 -20.36 2.65 -7.36
N ALA A 174 -21.06 2.63 -8.49
CA ALA A 174 -20.44 2.60 -9.81
C ALA A 174 -19.55 3.82 -10.06
N ASN A 175 -20.01 5.01 -9.68
CA ASN A 175 -19.24 6.25 -9.80
C ASN A 175 -17.99 6.24 -8.89
N MET A 176 -18.11 5.81 -7.64
CA MET A 176 -16.98 5.73 -6.70
C MET A 176 -15.89 4.76 -7.19
N THR A 177 -16.30 3.63 -7.77
CA THR A 177 -15.39 2.58 -8.25
C THR A 177 -14.74 2.89 -9.60
N GLY A 178 -15.25 3.89 -10.34
CA GLY A 178 -14.77 4.19 -11.69
C GLY A 178 -15.08 3.10 -12.72
N LEU A 179 -15.94 2.14 -12.36
CA LEU A 179 -16.31 1.01 -13.21
C LEU A 179 -17.34 1.46 -14.25
N PHE A 180 -16.86 2.04 -15.35
CA PHE A 180 -17.67 2.30 -16.53
C PHE A 180 -17.73 1.04 -17.40
N GLY A 181 -18.79 0.25 -17.26
CA GLY A 181 -19.18 -0.67 -18.32
C GLY A 181 -19.99 0.09 -19.37
N PRO A 182 -19.67 0.03 -20.67
CA PRO A 182 -20.64 0.42 -21.69
C PRO A 182 -21.69 -0.69 -21.76
N TRP A 183 -22.88 -0.51 -21.16
CA TRP A 183 -24.06 -1.24 -21.63
C TRP A 183 -25.38 -0.52 -21.36
N ASP A 184 -26.06 -0.22 -22.47
CA ASP A 184 -27.46 0.15 -22.61
C ASP A 184 -28.38 -0.77 -21.77
N ALA A 185 -28.94 -0.22 -20.69
CA ALA A 185 -30.29 -0.48 -20.15
C ALA A 185 -30.34 -0.25 -18.62
N GLY A 186 -30.11 0.98 -18.16
CA GLY A 186 -30.88 1.57 -17.06
C GLY A 186 -30.85 0.94 -15.66
N THR A 187 -29.98 0.00 -15.32
CA THR A 187 -29.81 -0.45 -13.92
C THR A 187 -28.45 -1.10 -13.71
N VAL A 188 -27.63 -0.58 -12.79
CA VAL A 188 -26.43 -1.28 -12.29
C VAL A 188 -26.92 -2.56 -11.61
N THR A 189 -26.94 -3.68 -12.33
CA THR A 189 -27.50 -4.94 -11.81
C THR A 189 -26.48 -5.83 -11.09
N SER A 190 -25.17 -5.64 -11.32
CA SER A 190 -24.12 -6.21 -10.44
C SER A 190 -22.71 -5.79 -10.88
N ILE A 191 -22.00 -5.05 -10.02
CA ILE A 191 -20.53 -5.07 -9.99
C ILE A 191 -20.16 -6.37 -9.27
N GLY A 192 -19.41 -7.29 -9.88
CA GLY A 192 -18.92 -8.47 -9.17
C GLY A 192 -17.70 -8.18 -8.30
N ASN A 193 -16.89 -9.20 -8.06
CA ASN A 193 -15.58 -9.06 -7.43
C ASN A 193 -14.61 -8.35 -8.39
N VAL A 194 -14.03 -7.23 -7.94
CA VAL A 194 -13.16 -6.36 -8.75
C VAL A 194 -11.97 -5.90 -7.94
N THR A 195 -10.84 -5.71 -8.64
CA THR A 195 -9.66 -5.07 -8.09
C THR A 195 -9.18 -3.96 -9.02
N VAL A 196 -8.91 -2.77 -8.49
CA VAL A 196 -8.14 -1.72 -9.17
C VAL A 196 -6.69 -1.84 -8.70
N ASN A 197 -5.78 -1.98 -9.66
CA ASN A 197 -4.38 -2.26 -9.41
C ASN A 197 -3.54 -1.00 -9.15
N ASP A 198 -2.29 -1.23 -8.77
CA ASP A 198 -1.27 -0.22 -8.55
C ASP A 198 -0.99 0.65 -9.80
N ASP A 199 -1.28 0.14 -11.00
CA ASP A 199 -1.21 0.87 -12.27
C ASP A 199 -2.52 1.57 -12.64
N GLY A 200 -3.56 1.48 -11.81
CA GLY A 200 -4.87 2.07 -12.06
C GLY A 200 -5.75 1.29 -13.05
N ILE A 201 -5.31 0.09 -13.49
CA ILE A 201 -6.13 -0.76 -14.35
C ILE A 201 -6.96 -1.72 -13.50
N ILE A 202 -8.18 -1.95 -13.96
CA ILE A 202 -9.16 -2.82 -13.33
C ILE A 202 -8.93 -4.27 -13.76
N ASP A 203 -9.05 -5.22 -12.82
CA ASP A 203 -9.20 -6.65 -13.08
C ASP A 203 -10.52 -7.17 -12.50
N TYR A 204 -11.17 -8.05 -13.26
CA TYR A 204 -12.41 -8.71 -12.87
C TYR A 204 -12.13 -10.15 -12.43
N HIS A 205 -12.57 -10.50 -11.23
CA HIS A 205 -12.38 -11.84 -10.68
C HIS A 205 -13.37 -12.84 -11.29
N GLY A 206 -12.87 -13.95 -11.84
CA GLY A 206 -13.70 -14.95 -12.52
C GLY A 206 -14.27 -14.53 -13.88
N GLY A 207 -13.82 -13.39 -14.44
CA GLY A 207 -14.16 -12.94 -15.79
C GLY A 207 -15.61 -12.44 -15.97
N LEU A 208 -16.09 -12.48 -17.22
CA LEU A 208 -17.44 -12.10 -17.62
C LEU A 208 -18.33 -13.35 -17.73
N VAL A 209 -19.30 -13.51 -16.83
CA VAL A 209 -20.26 -14.62 -16.85
C VAL A 209 -21.67 -14.05 -17.02
N GLY A 210 -22.35 -14.43 -18.11
CA GLY A 210 -23.72 -13.98 -18.37
C GLY A 210 -23.88 -12.46 -18.50
N GLY A 211 -22.82 -11.74 -18.92
CA GLY A 211 -22.80 -10.28 -19.01
C GLY A 211 -22.43 -9.56 -17.71
N VAL A 212 -22.18 -10.30 -16.62
CA VAL A 212 -21.73 -9.75 -15.34
C VAL A 212 -20.22 -9.92 -15.22
N ALA A 213 -19.52 -8.80 -15.05
CA ALA A 213 -18.09 -8.79 -14.79
C ALA A 213 -17.81 -9.06 -13.30
N GLY A 214 -16.87 -9.94 -13.00
CA GLY A 214 -16.51 -10.24 -11.61
C GLY A 214 -17.39 -11.31 -10.95
N ALA A 215 -18.15 -12.10 -11.71
CA ALA A 215 -19.17 -13.01 -11.18
C ALA A 215 -18.60 -14.25 -10.43
N GLY A 216 -17.28 -14.45 -10.44
CA GLY A 216 -16.62 -15.58 -9.77
C GLY A 216 -16.19 -15.26 -8.33
N ALA A 217 -15.63 -16.26 -7.66
CA ALA A 217 -14.96 -16.05 -6.37
C ALA A 217 -13.78 -15.08 -6.52
N PHE A 218 -13.48 -14.32 -5.47
CA PHE A 218 -12.31 -13.47 -5.43
C PHE A 218 -11.05 -14.34 -5.53
N ASP A 219 -10.16 -14.04 -6.46
CA ASP A 219 -8.96 -14.80 -6.76
C ASP A 219 -7.73 -14.04 -6.30
N PHE A 220 -7.00 -14.59 -5.33
CA PHE A 220 -5.73 -14.01 -4.87
C PHE A 220 -4.54 -14.35 -5.78
N ASN A 221 -4.76 -14.97 -6.94
CA ASN A 221 -3.71 -15.38 -7.88
C ASN A 221 -4.02 -14.93 -9.33
N LEU A 222 -4.32 -13.65 -9.53
CA LEU A 222 -4.45 -13.08 -10.87
C LEU A 222 -3.07 -12.91 -11.53
N SER A 223 -2.99 -13.29 -12.81
CA SER A 223 -1.74 -13.31 -13.60
C SER A 223 -1.06 -11.95 -13.69
N ARG A 224 -1.83 -10.85 -13.73
CA ARG A 224 -1.28 -9.49 -13.83
C ARG A 224 -0.68 -8.99 -12.52
N ALA A 225 -1.33 -9.25 -11.38
CA ALA A 225 -1.05 -8.51 -10.15
C ALA A 225 -0.14 -9.25 -9.15
N GLY A 226 0.14 -10.55 -9.32
CA GLY A 226 1.01 -11.35 -8.44
C GLY A 226 0.42 -11.68 -7.04
N LEU A 227 -0.56 -10.92 -6.58
CA LEU A 227 -1.55 -11.25 -5.54
C LEU A 227 -2.84 -10.62 -6.09
N GLY A 228 -3.89 -11.36 -6.36
CA GLY A 228 -5.04 -10.80 -7.09
C GLY A 228 -5.83 -9.70 -6.36
N SER A 229 -5.44 -9.26 -5.16
CA SER A 229 -5.90 -8.01 -4.55
C SER A 229 -5.07 -6.79 -4.97
N GLY A 230 -5.66 -5.61 -4.94
CA GLY A 230 -5.03 -4.34 -5.32
C GLY A 230 -5.27 -3.23 -4.29
N PRO A 231 -4.82 -2.00 -4.54
CA PRO A 231 -5.09 -0.86 -3.67
C PRO A 231 -6.56 -0.57 -3.40
N PHE A 232 -7.45 -0.94 -4.33
CA PHE A 232 -8.88 -0.86 -4.11
C PHE A 232 -9.55 -2.15 -4.57
N ASP A 233 -10.22 -2.82 -3.65
CA ASP A 233 -10.95 -4.06 -3.91
C ASP A 233 -12.44 -3.86 -3.68
N VAL A 234 -13.25 -4.45 -4.53
CA VAL A 234 -14.70 -4.58 -4.35
C VAL A 234 -15.00 -6.07 -4.19
N LEU A 235 -15.58 -6.41 -3.05
CA LEU A 235 -16.06 -7.76 -2.77
C LEU A 235 -17.58 -7.76 -2.86
N ASN A 236 -18.10 -8.18 -4.02
CA ASN A 236 -19.53 -8.20 -4.29
C ASN A 236 -19.91 -9.48 -5.07
N GLY A 237 -20.91 -10.18 -4.55
CA GLY A 237 -21.38 -11.44 -5.10
C GLY A 237 -22.68 -11.89 -4.47
N THR A 238 -23.39 -12.81 -5.11
CA THR A 238 -24.70 -13.29 -4.64
C THR A 238 -24.63 -13.95 -3.26
N SER A 239 -23.48 -14.54 -2.91
CA SER A 239 -23.20 -15.20 -1.62
C SER A 239 -22.25 -14.42 -0.71
N VAL A 240 -21.92 -13.16 -1.05
CA VAL A 240 -21.05 -12.29 -0.23
C VAL A 240 -21.91 -11.28 0.52
N ASP A 241 -21.68 -11.19 1.83
CA ASP A 241 -22.21 -10.21 2.77
C ASP A 241 -21.28 -10.08 3.99
N LEU A 242 -21.68 -9.29 4.98
CA LEU A 242 -20.87 -9.07 6.18
C LEU A 242 -20.73 -10.33 7.04
N ASP A 243 -21.71 -11.25 7.00
CA ASP A 243 -21.67 -12.52 7.75
C ASP A 243 -20.67 -13.49 7.17
N SER A 244 -20.74 -13.73 5.87
CA SER A 244 -19.78 -14.56 5.14
C SER A 244 -18.36 -14.00 5.23
N PHE A 245 -18.18 -12.68 5.10
CA PHE A 245 -16.87 -12.05 5.28
C PHE A 245 -16.30 -12.28 6.70
N ALA A 246 -17.11 -12.07 7.74
CA ALA A 246 -16.70 -12.33 9.12
C ALA A 246 -16.46 -13.82 9.38
N THR A 247 -17.22 -14.71 8.75
CA THR A 247 -17.04 -16.16 8.88
C THR A 247 -15.70 -16.60 8.30
N ILE A 248 -15.34 -16.08 7.12
CA ILE A 248 -14.09 -16.45 6.43
C ILE A 248 -12.87 -15.86 7.13
N PHE A 249 -12.92 -14.58 7.51
CA PHE A 249 -11.73 -13.85 7.98
C PHE A 249 -11.73 -13.54 9.48
N GLY A 250 -12.77 -13.91 10.23
CA GLY A 250 -12.91 -13.58 11.66
C GLY A 250 -12.30 -14.61 12.61
N ASN A 251 -12.02 -15.83 12.14
CA ASN A 251 -11.51 -16.91 12.97
C ASN A 251 -10.07 -16.66 13.47
N GLU A 252 -9.83 -17.04 14.73
CA GLU A 252 -8.52 -16.91 15.38
C GLU A 252 -8.16 -18.17 16.18
N THR A 253 -6.86 -18.40 16.35
CA THR A 253 -6.33 -19.45 17.22
C THR A 253 -6.59 -19.12 18.68
N ALA A 254 -6.44 -20.09 19.59
CA ALA A 254 -6.53 -19.86 21.03
C ALA A 254 -5.54 -18.78 21.55
N GLU A 255 -4.41 -18.60 20.84
CA GLU A 255 -3.39 -17.58 21.13
C GLU A 255 -3.73 -16.19 20.57
N GLY A 256 -4.87 -16.02 19.89
CA GLY A 256 -5.30 -14.75 19.30
C GLY A 256 -4.62 -14.41 17.97
N HIS A 257 -4.16 -15.41 17.21
CA HIS A 257 -3.59 -15.23 15.87
C HIS A 257 -4.65 -15.50 14.79
N PRO A 258 -4.63 -14.76 13.67
CA PRO A 258 -5.55 -15.02 12.56
C PRO A 258 -5.33 -16.42 12.01
N VAL A 259 -6.43 -17.14 11.82
CA VAL A 259 -6.41 -18.42 11.10
C VAL A 259 -6.45 -18.18 9.59
N ASN A 260 -7.16 -17.15 9.17
CA ASN A 260 -7.15 -16.59 7.82
C ASN A 260 -7.28 -15.06 7.93
N ALA A 261 -6.89 -14.32 6.88
CA ALA A 261 -7.00 -12.87 6.86
C ALA A 261 -7.21 -12.36 5.43
N TRP A 262 -7.94 -11.27 5.29
CA TRP A 262 -8.04 -10.57 4.02
C TRP A 262 -6.71 -9.88 3.69
N VAL A 263 -6.12 -10.17 2.53
CA VAL A 263 -4.84 -9.59 2.11
C VAL A 263 -5.08 -8.22 1.46
N ALA A 264 -4.99 -7.18 2.28
CA ALA A 264 -5.14 -5.78 1.88
C ALA A 264 -3.83 -5.26 1.28
N ARG A 265 -3.78 -5.09 -0.04
CA ARG A 265 -2.59 -4.58 -0.72
C ARG A 265 -2.58 -3.05 -0.73
N ALA A 266 -1.88 -2.44 0.21
CA ALA A 266 -1.71 -1.00 0.22
C ALA A 266 -0.83 -0.51 -0.94
N ALA A 267 -1.25 0.58 -1.57
CA ALA A 267 -0.50 1.34 -2.55
C ALA A 267 0.73 1.97 -1.89
N LYS A 268 1.84 1.26 -1.98
CA LYS A 268 3.17 1.77 -1.64
C LYS A 268 4.12 1.51 -2.79
N MET A 269 4.84 2.55 -3.19
CA MET A 269 5.98 2.39 -4.07
C MET A 269 7.26 2.25 -3.25
N PHE A 270 8.22 1.46 -3.74
CA PHE A 270 9.56 1.41 -3.17
C PHE A 270 10.50 2.23 -4.03
N LYS A 271 11.01 3.34 -3.49
CA LYS A 271 11.89 4.24 -4.21
C LYS A 271 13.32 4.17 -3.68
N VAL A 272 14.29 4.14 -4.58
CA VAL A 272 15.69 4.39 -4.25
C VAL A 272 15.96 5.89 -4.38
N PHE A 273 16.37 6.50 -3.28
CA PHE A 273 16.93 7.85 -3.30
C PHE A 273 18.44 7.77 -3.28
N HIS A 274 19.07 8.41 -4.27
CA HIS A 274 20.51 8.66 -4.25
C HIS A 274 20.75 10.16 -4.30
N VAL A 275 21.57 10.63 -3.38
CA VAL A 275 21.93 12.05 -3.28
C VAL A 275 23.36 12.22 -3.78
N HIS A 276 23.49 13.05 -4.81
CA HIS A 276 24.75 13.39 -5.46
C HIS A 276 25.36 14.65 -4.81
N SER A 277 26.69 14.78 -4.90
CA SER A 277 27.38 16.02 -4.56
C SER A 277 27.62 16.84 -5.84
N TRP A 278 28.02 18.11 -5.72
CA TRP A 278 28.40 18.91 -6.89
C TRP A 278 29.83 18.59 -7.39
N TYR A 279 30.55 17.67 -6.74
CA TYR A 279 31.98 17.41 -7.00
C TYR A 279 32.19 16.21 -7.94
N SER A 280 33.08 16.39 -8.92
CA SER A 280 33.36 15.40 -9.98
C SER A 280 34.08 14.13 -9.50
N THR A 281 34.78 14.17 -8.37
CA THR A 281 35.61 13.06 -7.86
C THR A 281 34.90 12.17 -6.84
N LYS A 282 33.86 12.68 -6.18
CA LYS A 282 33.01 11.92 -5.25
C LYS A 282 31.56 12.37 -5.42
N ASP A 283 30.87 11.70 -6.33
CA ASP A 283 29.50 12.05 -6.73
C ASP A 283 28.44 11.42 -5.80
N ASN A 284 28.62 11.62 -4.49
CA ASN A 284 27.66 11.22 -3.48
C ASN A 284 27.71 12.09 -2.22
N LEU A 285 26.54 12.34 -1.64
CA LEU A 285 26.42 13.03 -0.36
C LEU A 285 26.06 12.00 0.72
N SER A 286 27.04 11.64 1.53
CA SER A 286 26.89 10.69 2.64
C SER A 286 26.26 11.38 3.87
N PHE A 287 25.52 10.60 4.66
CA PHE A 287 24.93 11.03 5.95
C PHE A 287 23.97 12.23 5.86
N ALA A 288 23.39 12.46 4.70
CA ALA A 288 22.32 13.44 4.50
C ALA A 288 20.97 12.85 4.91
N GLN A 289 20.10 13.68 5.49
CA GLN A 289 18.72 13.31 5.75
C GLN A 289 17.87 13.67 4.53
N VAL A 290 17.15 12.70 4.00
CA VAL A 290 16.15 12.91 2.96
C VAL A 290 14.78 12.81 3.62
N LYS A 291 13.97 13.85 3.45
CA LYS A 291 12.64 13.97 4.05
C LYS A 291 11.61 14.17 2.96
N ILE A 292 10.55 13.38 2.98
CA ILE A 292 9.46 13.40 2.02
C ILE A 292 8.23 13.98 2.71
N TYR A 293 7.74 15.09 2.17
CA TYR A 293 6.58 15.81 2.69
C TYR A 293 5.40 15.67 1.74
N ASP A 294 4.24 15.32 2.26
CA ASP A 294 2.96 15.44 1.57
C ASP A 294 2.64 16.91 1.26
N LEU A 295 1.92 17.13 0.16
CA LEU A 295 1.52 18.46 -0.30
C LEU A 295 0.01 18.69 -0.28
N ASP A 296 -0.79 17.63 -0.30
CA ASP A 296 -2.21 17.75 -0.63
C ASP A 296 -3.15 17.47 0.55
N HIS A 297 -2.69 16.72 1.56
CA HIS A 297 -3.56 16.14 2.58
C HIS A 297 -3.29 16.67 3.98
N THR A 298 -2.22 17.43 4.14
CA THR A 298 -1.72 17.94 5.42
C THR A 298 -1.34 19.40 5.29
N ASP A 299 -1.38 20.12 6.42
CA ASP A 299 -0.87 21.49 6.46
C ASP A 299 0.66 21.46 6.21
N PRO A 300 1.20 22.25 5.26
CA PRO A 300 2.62 22.26 4.92
C PRO A 300 3.54 22.71 6.06
N THR A 301 2.98 23.29 7.12
CA THR A 301 3.71 23.69 8.34
C THR A 301 3.61 22.66 9.47
N SER A 302 2.78 21.62 9.30
CA SER A 302 2.57 20.58 10.30
C SER A 302 3.61 19.47 10.22
N GLU A 303 3.93 18.87 11.37
CA GLU A 303 4.74 17.65 11.46
C GLU A 303 4.07 16.48 10.73
N ALA A 304 2.73 16.47 10.64
CA ALA A 304 1.95 15.49 9.89
C ALA A 304 2.30 15.47 8.40
N SER A 305 2.80 16.57 7.84
CA SER A 305 3.21 16.62 6.44
C SER A 305 4.44 15.78 6.15
N LEU A 306 5.33 15.56 7.12
CA LEU A 306 6.45 14.65 6.94
C LEU A 306 5.90 13.23 6.94
N ILE A 307 5.88 12.56 5.79
CA ILE A 307 5.32 11.21 5.66
C ILE A 307 6.40 10.14 5.71
N GLN A 308 7.62 10.47 5.27
CA GLN A 308 8.73 9.52 5.25
C GLN A 308 10.08 10.22 5.37
N ALA A 309 11.06 9.51 5.93
CA ALA A 309 12.44 9.96 5.95
C ALA A 309 13.43 8.79 5.79
N CYS A 310 14.63 9.11 5.31
CA CYS A 310 15.76 8.20 5.23
C CYS A 310 17.08 8.95 5.39
N VAL A 311 18.16 8.20 5.68
CA VAL A 311 19.51 8.76 5.80
C VAL A 311 20.41 8.12 4.76
N THR A 312 21.23 8.90 4.06
CA THR A 312 22.18 8.34 3.09
C THR A 312 23.37 7.67 3.77
N ALA A 313 23.80 6.52 3.26
CA ALA A 313 25.03 5.87 3.70
C ALA A 313 26.26 6.47 2.99
N GLU A 314 27.44 5.87 3.21
CA GLU A 314 28.68 6.27 2.53
C GLU A 314 28.56 6.28 1.00
N ASP A 315 27.70 5.41 0.45
CA ASP A 315 27.40 5.31 -0.98
C ASP A 315 26.45 6.39 -1.52
N GLY A 316 25.90 7.26 -0.65
CA GLY A 316 24.93 8.31 -1.02
C GLY A 316 23.51 7.83 -1.22
N GLN A 317 23.25 6.53 -1.03
CA GLN A 317 21.91 5.98 -1.15
C GLN A 317 21.23 5.96 0.21
N CYS A 318 19.94 6.27 0.22
CA CYS A 318 19.14 6.18 1.42
C CYS A 318 19.15 4.78 2.03
N ARG A 319 19.18 4.71 3.36
CA ARG A 319 18.81 3.55 4.16
C ARG A 319 17.51 3.90 4.88
N TYR A 320 16.52 3.03 4.76
CA TYR A 320 15.26 3.18 5.45
C TYR A 320 15.43 2.77 6.92
N THR A 321 15.03 3.64 7.84
CA THR A 321 15.38 3.51 9.27
C THR A 321 14.17 3.50 10.21
N ARG A 322 12.93 3.58 9.68
CA ARG A 322 11.73 3.71 10.53
C ARG A 322 11.34 2.36 11.13
N GLU A 323 10.90 1.38 10.33
CA GLU A 323 10.49 0.08 10.86
C GLU A 323 10.90 -1.10 10.00
N ILE A 324 11.62 -2.05 10.60
CA ILE A 324 11.92 -3.33 9.98
C ILE A 324 11.49 -4.42 10.96
N TYR A 325 10.48 -5.19 10.56
CA TYR A 325 10.03 -6.34 11.34
C TYR A 325 10.33 -7.66 10.60
N PRO A 326 10.89 -8.67 11.30
CA PRO A 326 11.34 -8.62 12.69
C PRO A 326 12.65 -7.82 12.84
N PRO A 327 12.89 -7.09 13.96
CA PRO A 327 14.07 -6.21 14.11
C PRO A 327 15.43 -6.91 13.92
N LYS A 328 15.50 -8.20 14.28
CA LYS A 328 16.69 -9.06 14.07
C LYS A 328 17.07 -9.22 12.59
N GLU A 329 16.12 -9.07 11.67
CA GLU A 329 16.40 -9.07 10.23
C GLU A 329 16.87 -7.69 9.73
N GLY A 330 16.70 -6.62 10.53
CA GLY A 330 16.98 -5.24 10.13
C GLY A 330 18.20 -4.56 10.78
N GLN A 331 18.60 -4.91 12.01
CA GLN A 331 19.46 -4.03 12.82
C GLN A 331 20.92 -4.49 13.05
N THR A 332 21.34 -5.74 12.78
CA THR A 332 22.77 -6.16 12.82
C THR A 332 22.99 -7.49 12.11
N ASP A 333 23.91 -7.56 11.14
CA ASP A 333 24.16 -8.70 10.23
C ASP A 333 22.87 -9.26 9.59
N GLY A 334 21.84 -8.42 9.53
CA GLY A 334 20.48 -8.78 9.17
C GLY A 334 20.25 -8.69 7.67
N LYS A 335 19.32 -9.50 7.17
CA LYS A 335 18.97 -9.57 5.73
C LYS A 335 18.61 -8.22 5.09
N PHE A 336 18.19 -7.24 5.89
CA PHE A 336 17.71 -5.93 5.41
C PHE A 336 18.57 -4.74 5.85
N GLN A 337 19.72 -4.97 6.50
CA GLN A 337 20.60 -3.91 7.03
C GLN A 337 21.08 -2.92 5.95
N ASP A 338 21.23 -3.39 4.71
CA ASP A 338 21.65 -2.57 3.56
C ASP A 338 20.49 -2.20 2.61
N ASN A 339 19.25 -2.29 3.09
CA ASN A 339 18.09 -1.95 2.28
C ASN A 339 18.15 -0.49 1.80
N LYS A 340 18.04 -0.32 0.47
CA LYS A 340 18.05 0.97 -0.21
C LYS A 340 16.65 1.46 -0.59
N LEU A 341 15.64 0.63 -0.36
CA LEU A 341 14.26 0.90 -0.75
C LEU A 341 13.55 1.68 0.35
N VAL A 342 13.01 2.82 -0.03
CA VAL A 342 12.19 3.66 0.86
C VAL A 342 10.73 3.48 0.44
N PRO A 343 9.87 2.92 1.32
CA PRO A 343 8.45 2.78 1.03
C PRO A 343 7.77 4.15 1.11
N ILE A 344 7.05 4.55 0.06
CA ILE A 344 6.28 5.79 0.00
C ILE A 344 4.81 5.45 -0.22
N PRO A 345 3.89 5.92 0.64
CA PRO A 345 2.45 5.74 0.44
C PRO A 345 1.98 6.50 -0.81
N LEU A 346 1.03 5.93 -1.52
CA LEU A 346 0.35 6.58 -2.65
C LEU A 346 -1.14 6.71 -2.32
N GLN A 347 -1.73 7.86 -2.66
CA GLN A 347 -3.16 8.09 -2.53
C GLN A 347 -3.91 7.34 -3.64
N ILE A 348 -4.98 6.65 -3.28
CA ILE A 348 -5.79 5.85 -4.22
C ILE A 348 -7.08 6.56 -4.64
N PHE A 349 -7.57 7.54 -3.88
CA PHE A 349 -8.79 8.29 -4.19
C PHE A 349 -8.48 9.69 -4.70
N ASN A 350 -9.27 10.15 -5.67
CA ASN A 350 -9.54 11.56 -5.80
C ASN A 350 -10.56 11.95 -4.71
N LEU A 351 -10.09 12.70 -3.72
CA LEU A 351 -10.91 13.10 -2.56
C LEU A 351 -11.93 14.19 -2.89
N GLU A 352 -11.79 14.93 -4.00
CA GLU A 352 -12.75 15.97 -4.35
C GLU A 352 -14.06 15.38 -4.87
N ASN A 353 -13.97 14.33 -5.69
CA ASN A 353 -15.12 13.68 -6.31
C ASN A 353 -15.43 12.29 -5.70
N HIS A 354 -14.67 11.87 -4.68
CA HIS A 354 -14.79 10.58 -3.99
C HIS A 354 -14.72 9.36 -4.93
N THR A 355 -13.86 9.42 -5.95
CA THR A 355 -13.66 8.30 -6.90
C THR A 355 -12.26 7.74 -6.78
N VAL A 356 -12.10 6.43 -6.90
CA VAL A 356 -10.78 5.80 -6.99
C VAL A 356 -10.05 6.33 -8.24
N TYR A 357 -8.72 6.45 -8.21
CA TYR A 357 -7.95 6.67 -9.42
C TYR A 357 -7.98 5.40 -10.28
N HIS A 358 -8.45 5.55 -11.52
CA HIS A 358 -8.51 4.48 -12.51
C HIS A 358 -8.19 5.04 -13.91
N GLY A 359 -7.83 4.17 -14.84
CA GLY A 359 -7.57 4.52 -16.25
C GLY A 359 -6.13 4.35 -16.71
N GLY A 360 -5.24 3.87 -15.82
CA GLY A 360 -3.87 3.53 -16.21
C GLY A 360 -2.84 4.63 -15.99
N ILE A 361 -1.60 4.31 -16.33
CA ILE A 361 -0.50 5.27 -16.42
C ILE A 361 -0.19 5.51 -17.90
N VAL A 362 -0.55 6.69 -18.39
CA VAL A 362 -0.28 7.09 -19.78
C VAL A 362 1.19 7.46 -19.95
N ALA A 363 1.75 7.16 -21.13
CA ALA A 363 3.13 7.52 -21.44
C ALA A 363 3.33 9.05 -21.41
N PRO A 364 4.45 9.56 -20.83
CA PRO A 364 4.69 11.00 -20.67
C PRO A 364 4.68 11.82 -21.96
N GLU A 365 4.99 11.21 -23.09
CA GLU A 365 5.01 11.85 -24.41
C GLU A 365 3.63 12.00 -25.05
N ILE A 366 2.57 11.42 -24.47
CA ILE A 366 1.20 11.54 -24.96
C ILE A 366 0.52 12.72 -24.25
N ASP A 367 0.12 13.71 -25.04
CA ASP A 367 -0.57 14.92 -24.55
C ASP A 367 -1.96 14.59 -23.97
N GLY A 368 -2.32 15.21 -22.84
CA GLY A 368 -3.59 14.96 -22.13
C GLY A 368 -3.62 13.65 -21.33
N GLY A 369 -2.45 13.07 -21.05
CA GLY A 369 -2.27 11.79 -20.36
C GLY A 369 -2.42 11.87 -18.84
N ALA A 370 -3.65 12.01 -18.36
CA ALA A 370 -3.99 11.93 -16.94
C ALA A 370 -3.43 10.67 -16.27
N ILE A 371 -2.81 10.81 -15.09
CA ILE A 371 -2.40 9.66 -14.29
C ILE A 371 -3.64 9.10 -13.57
N GLY A 372 -4.24 8.08 -14.17
CA GLY A 372 -5.38 7.32 -13.64
C GLY A 372 -4.99 6.21 -12.67
N ALA A 373 -3.91 6.39 -11.90
CA ALA A 373 -3.36 5.39 -10.99
C ALA A 373 -3.07 6.02 -9.61
N PRO A 374 -2.87 5.20 -8.56
CA PRO A 374 -2.42 5.68 -7.26
C PRO A 374 -1.18 6.57 -7.40
N LYS A 375 -1.24 7.75 -6.79
CA LYS A 375 -0.17 8.76 -6.89
C LYS A 375 -0.07 9.61 -5.64
N LEU A 376 1.05 10.32 -5.49
CA LEU A 376 1.25 11.27 -4.40
C LEU A 376 2.00 12.50 -4.90
N ASN A 377 1.42 13.66 -4.63
CA ASN A 377 2.12 14.93 -4.73
C ASN A 377 2.95 15.13 -3.46
N ALA A 378 4.26 15.30 -3.63
CA ALA A 378 5.20 15.36 -2.52
C ALA A 378 6.37 16.30 -2.80
N THR A 379 6.92 16.86 -1.73
CA THR A 379 8.22 17.54 -1.77
C THR A 379 9.27 16.70 -1.07
N VAL A 380 10.37 16.42 -1.78
CA VAL A 380 11.54 15.75 -1.21
C VAL A 380 12.61 16.80 -0.91
N ARG A 381 12.97 16.93 0.37
CA ARG A 381 14.02 17.83 0.85
C ARG A 381 15.24 17.03 1.29
N VAL A 382 16.42 17.45 0.84
CA VAL A 382 17.70 16.92 1.28
C VAL A 382 18.33 17.91 2.24
N TRP A 383 18.61 17.42 3.43
CA TRP A 383 19.27 18.14 4.50
C TRP A 383 20.67 17.59 4.70
N TRP A 384 21.65 18.47 4.67
CA TRP A 384 23.00 18.16 5.12
C TRP A 384 23.23 18.89 6.43
N GLU A 385 23.44 18.12 7.50
CA GLU A 385 23.41 18.64 8.87
C GLU A 385 22.11 19.41 9.15
N THR A 386 22.18 20.75 9.20
CA THR A 386 21.06 21.65 9.54
C THR A 386 20.56 22.48 8.35
N VAL A 387 21.18 22.37 7.18
CA VAL A 387 20.84 23.17 5.99
C VAL A 387 20.17 22.33 4.90
N ILE A 388 19.15 22.90 4.27
CA ILE A 388 18.56 22.32 3.06
C ILE A 388 19.52 22.57 1.89
N VAL A 389 19.99 21.49 1.28
CA VAL A 389 20.91 21.55 0.13
C VAL A 389 20.23 21.23 -1.19
N ASN A 390 19.05 20.60 -1.16
CA ASN A 390 18.24 20.35 -2.35
C ASN A 390 16.75 20.23 -1.95
N GLN A 391 15.87 20.70 -2.83
CA GLN A 391 14.43 20.46 -2.77
C GLN A 391 13.93 20.05 -4.16
N THR A 392 13.29 18.90 -4.25
CA THR A 392 12.65 18.40 -5.48
C THR A 392 11.16 18.25 -5.24
N ILE A 393 10.36 18.82 -6.14
CA ILE A 393 8.91 18.73 -6.10
C ILE A 393 8.47 17.64 -7.08
N TYR A 394 7.68 16.70 -6.59
CA TYR A 394 6.95 15.69 -7.37
C TYR A 394 5.49 16.08 -7.34
N TYR A 395 5.02 16.75 -8.38
CA TYR A 395 3.68 17.30 -8.44
C TYR A 395 3.13 17.23 -9.86
N GLY A 396 1.83 17.01 -9.99
CA GLY A 396 1.12 17.18 -11.25
C GLY A 396 -0.03 16.21 -11.45
N TYR A 397 -0.78 16.43 -12.52
CA TYR A 397 -1.86 15.57 -13.00
C TYR A 397 -1.39 14.55 -14.05
N GLU A 398 -0.28 14.85 -14.75
CA GLU A 398 0.31 14.06 -15.84
C GLU A 398 1.82 13.91 -15.63
N TYR A 399 2.45 13.05 -16.42
CA TYR A 399 3.90 13.03 -16.56
C TYR A 399 4.38 13.95 -17.66
N ASN A 400 5.46 14.68 -17.39
CA ASN A 400 6.13 15.52 -18.37
C ASN A 400 7.53 14.98 -18.66
N GLY A 401 7.83 14.79 -19.94
CA GLY A 401 9.13 14.33 -20.42
C GLY A 401 8.99 13.16 -21.39
N THR A 402 9.87 12.19 -21.28
CA THR A 402 9.85 11.00 -22.14
C THR A 402 9.74 9.75 -21.27
N GLY A 403 8.89 8.79 -21.65
CA GLY A 403 8.72 7.49 -20.98
C GLY A 403 9.92 6.55 -21.07
N THR A 404 11.14 7.09 -21.00
CA THR A 404 12.39 6.34 -21.07
C THR A 404 13.19 6.49 -19.79
N TRP A 405 14.19 5.61 -19.63
CA TRP A 405 15.10 5.62 -18.48
C TRP A 405 16.56 5.68 -18.94
N SER A 406 17.21 6.80 -18.67
CA SER A 406 18.63 6.98 -18.91
C SER A 406 19.49 6.29 -17.85
N LYS A 407 20.58 5.65 -18.30
CA LYS A 407 21.65 5.20 -17.40
C LYS A 407 22.33 6.43 -16.79
N VAL A 408 22.72 6.32 -15.52
CA VAL A 408 23.54 7.34 -14.86
C VAL A 408 25.02 6.95 -15.07
N PRO A 409 25.82 7.75 -15.79
CA PRO A 409 27.23 7.43 -16.05
C PRO A 409 28.01 7.14 -14.77
N GLY A 410 28.87 6.13 -14.79
CA GLY A 410 29.66 5.72 -13.61
C GLY A 410 28.87 5.05 -12.49
N MET A 411 27.56 4.80 -12.68
CA MET A 411 26.71 4.12 -11.70
C MET A 411 25.91 2.99 -12.35
N ALA A 412 25.73 1.88 -11.63
CA ALA A 412 24.82 0.81 -12.02
C ALA A 412 23.34 1.21 -11.76
N LYS A 413 22.93 2.39 -12.25
CA LYS A 413 21.64 3.01 -11.96
C LYS A 413 20.98 3.57 -13.22
N ARG A 414 19.66 3.66 -13.16
CA ARG A 414 18.83 4.31 -14.16
C ARG A 414 17.95 5.36 -13.49
N ARG A 415 17.71 6.46 -14.19
CA ARG A 415 16.77 7.51 -13.76
C ARG A 415 15.64 7.60 -14.79
N PRO A 416 14.39 7.86 -14.37
CA PRO A 416 13.34 8.22 -15.31
C PRO A 416 13.68 9.56 -15.99
N ASP A 417 13.40 9.65 -17.28
CA ASP A 417 13.55 10.89 -18.07
C ASP A 417 12.25 11.71 -18.13
N PHE A 418 11.34 11.43 -17.19
CA PHE A 418 10.09 12.14 -16.96
C PHE A 418 9.99 12.63 -15.51
N ARG A 419 9.14 13.63 -15.29
CA ARG A 419 8.82 14.22 -13.98
C ARG A 419 7.31 14.32 -13.80
N GLY A 420 6.86 14.31 -12.55
CA GLY A 420 5.45 14.39 -12.19
C GLY A 420 5.25 13.92 -10.75
N PRO A 421 4.02 13.57 -10.35
CA PRO A 421 3.75 13.02 -9.02
C PRO A 421 4.43 11.65 -8.84
N LEU A 422 4.71 11.30 -7.59
CA LEU A 422 5.19 9.95 -7.26
C LEU A 422 4.10 8.94 -7.59
N SER A 423 4.44 7.87 -8.33
CA SER A 423 3.54 6.74 -8.59
C SER A 423 4.35 5.47 -8.84
N MET A 424 3.65 4.39 -9.18
CA MET A 424 4.20 3.10 -9.52
C MET A 424 5.13 3.11 -10.74
N ALA A 425 5.03 4.09 -11.64
CA ALA A 425 6.00 4.29 -12.72
C ALA A 425 7.41 4.62 -12.22
N MET A 426 7.55 5.05 -10.96
CA MET A 426 8.83 5.35 -10.32
C MET A 426 9.25 4.28 -9.30
N ASN A 427 8.56 3.13 -9.25
CA ASN A 427 8.83 2.06 -8.29
C ASN A 427 10.04 1.22 -8.74
N ASN A 428 10.99 0.99 -7.82
CA ASN A 428 12.20 0.22 -8.06
C ASN A 428 12.05 -1.29 -7.84
N THR A 429 10.91 -1.75 -7.31
CA THR A 429 10.61 -3.18 -7.10
C THR A 429 9.81 -3.80 -8.25
N ILE A 430 9.22 -2.96 -9.10
CA ILE A 430 8.63 -3.40 -10.36
C ILE A 430 9.70 -3.20 -11.43
N THR A 431 10.20 -4.31 -11.97
CA THR A 431 11.10 -4.27 -13.13
C THR A 431 10.33 -3.70 -14.31
N VAL A 432 10.71 -2.50 -14.76
CA VAL A 432 10.35 -2.05 -16.10
C VAL A 432 11.13 -2.96 -17.05
N SER A 433 10.44 -3.83 -17.79
CA SER A 433 11.06 -4.62 -18.85
C SER A 433 11.89 -3.69 -19.73
N THR A 434 13.13 -4.11 -20.01
CA THR A 434 14.04 -3.37 -20.91
C THR A 434 13.74 -3.63 -22.39
N ALA A 435 12.64 -4.31 -22.69
CA ALA A 435 12.20 -4.60 -24.04
C ALA A 435 10.76 -4.10 -24.22
N GLY A 436 10.60 -3.03 -25.00
CA GLY A 436 9.30 -2.52 -25.45
C GLY A 436 8.56 -1.66 -24.42
N ASN A 437 7.78 -0.71 -24.92
CA ASN A 437 6.98 0.23 -24.13
C ASN A 437 5.76 -0.42 -23.46
N ASP A 438 5.95 -1.56 -22.78
CA ASP A 438 4.88 -2.23 -22.02
C ASP A 438 5.28 -2.41 -20.55
N PHE A 439 4.33 -2.09 -19.67
CA PHE A 439 4.34 -2.51 -18.28
C PHE A 439 4.02 -4.00 -18.22
N THR A 440 5.01 -4.85 -18.45
CA THR A 440 4.87 -6.29 -18.19
C THR A 440 5.39 -6.58 -16.78
N ILE A 441 4.49 -6.91 -15.86
CA ILE A 441 4.86 -7.74 -14.71
C ILE A 441 5.20 -9.10 -15.32
N ASP A 442 6.42 -9.58 -15.11
CA ASP A 442 6.88 -10.88 -15.60
C ASP A 442 6.62 -11.97 -14.54
N PRO A 443 5.55 -12.78 -14.69
CA PRO A 443 5.32 -13.97 -13.88
C PRO A 443 6.01 -15.24 -14.42
N GLU A 444 6.80 -15.19 -15.50
CA GLU A 444 7.33 -16.35 -16.23
C GLU A 444 8.86 -16.53 -16.16
N ALA A 445 9.55 -15.99 -15.15
CA ALA A 445 10.91 -16.43 -14.84
C ALA A 445 11.01 -17.91 -14.36
N VAL A 446 9.92 -18.69 -14.41
CA VAL A 446 9.93 -20.15 -14.16
C VAL A 446 8.95 -20.85 -15.11
N ASP A 447 9.42 -21.27 -16.29
CA ASP A 447 8.84 -22.44 -16.98
C ASP A 447 9.49 -23.71 -16.39
N PRO A 448 8.74 -24.61 -15.74
CA PRO A 448 9.26 -25.83 -15.14
C PRO A 448 9.59 -26.96 -16.15
N ALA A 449 9.56 -26.74 -17.48
CA ALA A 449 9.79 -27.81 -18.46
C ALA A 449 10.85 -27.54 -19.57
N ALA A 450 11.52 -26.40 -19.60
CA ALA A 450 12.54 -26.14 -20.62
C ALA A 450 13.95 -26.65 -20.20
N PRO A 451 14.70 -27.33 -21.09
CA PRO A 451 16.01 -27.89 -20.77
C PRO A 451 17.01 -26.79 -20.40
N VAL A 452 17.70 -27.02 -19.29
CA VAL A 452 18.66 -26.10 -18.71
C VAL A 452 19.85 -25.91 -19.66
N ASP A 453 20.07 -24.66 -20.11
CA ASP A 453 21.38 -24.26 -20.59
C ASP A 453 22.13 -23.57 -19.45
N PHE A 454 23.07 -24.33 -18.88
CA PHE A 454 24.03 -23.87 -17.88
C PHE A 454 25.21 -23.25 -18.62
N ALA A 455 25.21 -21.93 -18.81
CA ALA A 455 26.42 -21.18 -19.08
C ALA A 455 26.60 -20.01 -18.09
N PRO A 456 27.83 -19.73 -17.63
CA PRO A 456 28.08 -19.02 -16.38
C PRO A 456 27.88 -17.51 -16.50
N LYS A 457 27.40 -16.90 -15.40
CA LYS A 457 27.67 -15.48 -15.13
C LYS A 457 29.13 -15.30 -14.71
N SER A 458 29.86 -14.39 -15.36
CA SER A 458 30.90 -13.59 -14.73
C SER A 458 31.02 -12.22 -15.42
N PHE A 459 31.04 -11.18 -14.58
CA PHE A 459 31.57 -9.86 -14.89
C PHE A 459 33.08 -9.95 -15.14
N ASP A 460 33.59 -9.18 -16.10
CA ASP A 460 34.91 -8.54 -16.12
C ASP A 460 35.07 -7.75 -17.43
N GLY A 461 35.58 -6.52 -17.38
CA GLY A 461 36.25 -5.90 -18.54
C GLY A 461 35.72 -4.56 -19.02
N VAL A 462 36.63 -3.59 -18.98
CA VAL A 462 36.60 -2.15 -19.28
C VAL A 462 36.64 -1.82 -20.80
N PHE A 463 36.34 -0.55 -21.14
CA PHE A 463 36.69 0.25 -22.35
C PHE A 463 35.71 0.14 -23.56
N ASP A 464 35.41 1.17 -24.37
CA ASP A 464 35.93 2.54 -24.52
C ASP A 464 35.00 3.41 -25.41
N PHE A 465 35.16 4.75 -25.28
CA PHE A 465 34.82 5.90 -26.16
C PHE A 465 33.41 5.96 -26.81
N ASP A 466 32.59 7.01 -26.62
CA ASP A 466 32.84 8.46 -26.48
C ASP A 466 32.01 9.13 -25.36
#